data_AF-A0A0K0Y5E7-F1
#
_entry.id   AF-A0A0K0Y5E7-F1
#
_cell.length_a   1.000
_cell.length_b   1.000
_cell.length_c   1.000
_cell.angle_alpha   90.00
_cell.angle_beta   90.00
_cell.angle_gamma   90.00
#
_symmetry.space_group_name_H-M   'P 1'
#
loop_
_entity.id
_entity.type
_entity.pdbx_description
1 polymer ?
#
loop_
_entity_poly.entity_id
_entity_poly.type
_entity_poly.pdbx_seq_one_letter_code
_entity_poly.pdbx_strand_id
1 'polypeptide(L)'
;MAAMAAPVEARRVLFPLYAFNVEVSRAPWVTEEPMIAEMRLQWWRDALEEIASGGAVRRHEVTTPLTEVLDAEAASALDQVVAVRRWDIYKDPFEDAQHFVDYFRKGGAELMWQAARLLGAPDDMRLPVLNYGAAVSVSRYLAAVSALEESGRVPLINGTREGLVTLALNSAADAGSARNLRKRLPKLAHAALLEGWTAKPVLMQIASEPQRVADGTVGISQFRSKIRLLRWS
;
A
#
# COMPACT_ATOMS: atom_id res chain seq x y z
N MET A 1 -11.66 5.10 5.64
CA MET A 1 -10.58 6.00 5.23
C MET A 1 -10.02 6.70 6.44
N ALA A 2 -8.75 6.45 6.78
CA ALA A 2 -8.05 7.19 7.84
C ALA A 2 -7.61 8.57 7.35
N ALA A 3 -7.48 8.75 6.03
CA ALA A 3 -7.16 10.03 5.38
C ALA A 3 -8.09 11.20 5.79
N MET A 4 -9.36 10.94 6.10
CA MET A 4 -10.30 11.98 6.57
C MET A 4 -9.92 12.55 7.95
N ALA A 5 -9.11 11.83 8.73
CA ALA A 5 -8.58 12.31 10.01
C ALA A 5 -7.30 13.16 9.84
N ALA A 6 -6.73 13.25 8.63
CA ALA A 6 -5.57 14.09 8.36
C ALA A 6 -5.93 15.60 8.44
N PRO A 7 -4.95 16.49 8.67
CA PRO A 7 -5.11 17.93 8.45
C PRO A 7 -5.54 18.24 7.01
N VAL A 8 -6.27 19.35 6.81
CA VAL A 8 -6.82 19.72 5.49
C VAL A 8 -5.71 19.89 4.45
N GLU A 9 -4.57 20.44 4.87
CA GLU A 9 -3.39 20.65 4.04
C GLU A 9 -2.83 19.31 3.54
N ALA A 10 -2.78 18.29 4.42
CA ALA A 10 -2.30 16.96 4.04
C ALA A 10 -3.29 16.24 3.12
N ARG A 11 -4.61 16.44 3.30
CA ARG A 11 -5.63 15.82 2.44
C ARG A 11 -5.47 16.20 0.97
N ARG A 12 -5.00 17.42 0.68
CA ARG A 12 -4.74 17.88 -0.70
C ARG A 12 -3.74 16.98 -1.44
N VAL A 13 -2.74 16.45 -0.72
CA VAL A 13 -1.76 15.49 -1.27
C VAL A 13 -2.25 14.05 -1.18
N LEU A 14 -2.86 13.67 -0.05
CA LEU A 14 -3.25 12.28 0.21
C LEU A 14 -4.42 11.81 -0.66
N PHE A 15 -5.41 12.67 -0.94
CA PHE A 15 -6.60 12.25 -1.68
C PHE A 15 -6.29 11.86 -3.13
N PRO A 16 -5.54 12.65 -3.92
CA PRO A 16 -5.18 12.25 -5.29
C PRO A 16 -4.36 10.96 -5.32
N LEU A 17 -3.38 10.83 -4.43
CA LEU A 17 -2.55 9.61 -4.31
C LEU A 17 -3.38 8.37 -3.96
N TYR A 18 -4.37 8.50 -3.07
CA TYR A 18 -5.22 7.38 -2.70
C TYR A 18 -6.28 7.06 -3.74
N ALA A 19 -6.81 8.08 -4.43
CA ALA A 19 -7.69 7.86 -5.58
C ALA A 19 -6.96 7.09 -6.69
N PHE A 20 -5.72 7.50 -7.01
CA PHE A 20 -4.83 6.77 -7.91
C PHE A 20 -4.65 5.31 -7.47
N ASN A 21 -4.29 5.08 -6.21
CA ASN A 21 -4.07 3.74 -5.71
C ASN A 21 -5.33 2.87 -5.76
N VAL A 22 -6.52 3.44 -5.57
CA VAL A 22 -7.80 2.73 -5.72
C VAL A 22 -7.99 2.29 -7.17
N GLU A 23 -7.82 3.18 -8.14
CA GLU A 23 -7.97 2.86 -9.56
C GLU A 23 -6.97 1.77 -10.01
N VAL A 24 -5.70 1.95 -9.65
CA VAL A 24 -4.61 1.03 -10.02
C VAL A 24 -4.75 -0.32 -9.33
N SER A 25 -5.09 -0.35 -8.05
CA SER A 25 -5.28 -1.62 -7.33
C SER A 25 -6.54 -2.37 -7.76
N ARG A 26 -7.54 -1.66 -8.31
CA ARG A 26 -8.78 -2.25 -8.83
C ARG A 26 -8.60 -2.80 -10.24
N ALA A 27 -7.76 -2.18 -11.07
CA ALA A 27 -7.62 -2.52 -12.49
C ALA A 27 -7.46 -4.03 -12.81
N PRO A 28 -6.68 -4.83 -12.05
CA PRO A 28 -6.55 -6.27 -12.27
C PRO A 28 -7.83 -7.09 -12.04
N TRP A 29 -8.83 -6.51 -11.36
CA TRP A 29 -10.04 -7.21 -10.89
C TRP A 29 -11.31 -6.76 -11.61
N VAL A 30 -11.21 -5.83 -12.56
CA VAL A 30 -12.38 -5.32 -13.31
C VAL A 30 -12.81 -6.29 -14.43
N THR A 31 -11.93 -7.20 -14.81
CA THR A 31 -12.09 -8.12 -15.94
C THR A 31 -11.32 -9.41 -15.69
N GLU A 32 -11.80 -10.53 -16.19
CA GLU A 32 -11.06 -11.80 -16.20
C GLU A 32 -10.08 -11.89 -17.39
N GLU A 33 -10.27 -11.07 -18.42
CA GLU A 33 -9.40 -11.01 -19.61
C GLU A 33 -8.06 -10.31 -19.28
N PRO A 34 -6.91 -11.04 -19.23
CA PRO A 34 -5.63 -10.47 -18.79
C PRO A 34 -5.18 -9.29 -19.63
N MET A 35 -5.36 -9.38 -20.95
CA MET A 35 -4.99 -8.31 -21.89
C MET A 35 -5.70 -6.99 -21.59
N ILE A 36 -6.99 -7.04 -21.22
CA ILE A 36 -7.77 -5.83 -20.90
C ILE A 36 -7.29 -5.22 -19.57
N ALA A 37 -6.93 -6.04 -18.59
CA ALA A 37 -6.33 -5.56 -17.34
C ALA A 37 -4.95 -4.92 -17.58
N GLU A 38 -4.11 -5.53 -18.42
CA GLU A 38 -2.79 -4.99 -18.78
C GLU A 38 -2.92 -3.64 -19.50
N MET A 39 -3.86 -3.50 -20.43
CA MET A 39 -4.12 -2.22 -21.11
C MET A 39 -4.50 -1.11 -20.13
N ARG A 40 -5.28 -1.43 -19.09
CA ARG A 40 -5.65 -0.47 -18.04
C ARG A 40 -4.45 -0.05 -17.19
N LEU A 41 -3.61 -1.00 -16.80
CA LEU A 41 -2.38 -0.67 -16.08
C LEU A 41 -1.43 0.15 -16.96
N GLN A 42 -1.26 -0.24 -18.23
CA GLN A 42 -0.41 0.50 -19.17
C GLN A 42 -0.87 1.94 -19.35
N TRP A 43 -2.18 2.18 -19.45
CA TRP A 43 -2.73 3.54 -19.50
C TRP A 43 -2.30 4.39 -18.29
N TRP A 44 -2.25 3.81 -17.08
CA TRP A 44 -1.78 4.51 -15.89
C TRP A 44 -0.28 4.79 -15.92
N ARG A 45 0.52 3.87 -16.48
CA ARG A 45 1.96 4.08 -16.68
C ARG A 45 2.21 5.24 -17.64
N ASP A 46 1.52 5.26 -18.77
CA ASP A 46 1.59 6.35 -19.76
C ASP A 46 1.20 7.69 -19.12
N ALA A 47 0.12 7.73 -18.34
CA ALA A 47 -0.30 8.94 -17.64
C ALA A 47 0.74 9.46 -16.64
N LEU A 48 1.43 8.56 -15.92
CA LEU A 48 2.51 8.93 -15.00
C LEU A 48 3.76 9.40 -15.72
N GLU A 49 4.09 8.82 -16.88
CA GLU A 49 5.19 9.29 -17.75
C GLU A 49 4.91 10.70 -18.28
N GLU A 50 3.67 10.97 -18.70
CA GLU A 50 3.24 12.31 -19.12
C GLU A 50 3.33 13.35 -17.99
N ILE A 51 2.96 12.96 -16.76
CA ILE A 51 3.13 13.82 -15.57
C ILE A 51 4.62 14.08 -15.32
N ALA A 52 5.45 13.02 -15.35
CA ALA A 52 6.89 13.13 -15.08
C ALA A 52 7.61 14.01 -16.12
N SER A 53 7.17 13.99 -17.37
CA SER A 53 7.72 14.80 -18.46
C SER A 53 7.21 16.25 -18.47
N GLY A 54 6.20 16.59 -17.67
CA GLY A 54 5.60 17.92 -17.63
C GLY A 54 4.78 18.27 -18.90
N GLY A 55 4.39 17.25 -19.67
CA GLY A 55 3.66 17.39 -20.92
C GLY A 55 2.14 17.48 -20.76
N ALA A 56 1.42 17.34 -21.88
CA ALA A 56 -0.03 17.22 -21.84
C ALA A 56 -0.42 15.84 -21.31
N VAL A 57 -1.09 15.82 -20.15
CA VAL A 57 -1.51 14.58 -19.49
C VAL A 57 -2.89 14.13 -19.96
N ARG A 58 -3.03 12.83 -20.20
CA ARG A 58 -4.28 12.14 -20.49
C ARG A 58 -5.34 12.47 -19.44
N ARG A 59 -6.56 12.76 -19.90
CA ARG A 59 -7.66 13.22 -19.06
C ARG A 59 -8.32 12.06 -18.31
N HIS A 60 -8.38 12.20 -17.00
CA HIS A 60 -9.13 11.36 -16.08
C HIS A 60 -9.43 12.19 -14.82
N GLU A 61 -10.50 11.88 -14.10
CA GLU A 61 -10.89 12.64 -12.90
C GLU A 61 -9.81 12.65 -11.81
N VAL A 62 -8.92 11.66 -11.83
CA VAL A 62 -7.79 11.52 -10.91
C VAL A 62 -6.49 12.10 -11.46
N THR A 63 -6.25 12.13 -12.78
CA THR A 63 -4.97 12.64 -13.31
C THR A 63 -4.82 14.13 -13.14
N THR A 64 -5.90 14.91 -13.26
CA THR A 64 -5.89 16.35 -12.99
C THR A 64 -5.38 16.68 -11.58
N PRO A 65 -6.00 16.19 -10.49
CA PRO A 65 -5.50 16.48 -9.15
C PRO A 65 -4.15 15.81 -8.85
N LEU A 66 -3.76 14.73 -9.55
CA LEU A 66 -2.40 14.18 -9.45
C LEU A 66 -1.35 15.16 -10.00
N THR A 67 -1.60 15.81 -11.15
CA THR A 67 -0.66 16.78 -11.73
C THR A 67 -0.38 17.96 -10.82
N GLU A 68 -1.32 18.30 -9.93
CA GLU A 68 -1.17 19.39 -8.97
C GLU A 68 -0.27 19.04 -7.78
N VAL A 69 -0.02 17.74 -7.54
CA VAL A 69 0.68 17.27 -6.32
C VAL A 69 1.94 16.46 -6.60
N LEU A 70 2.06 15.82 -7.76
CA LEU A 70 3.23 15.01 -8.11
C LEU A 70 4.33 15.86 -8.72
N ASP A 71 5.56 15.64 -8.26
CA ASP A 71 6.76 15.99 -9.02
C ASP A 71 7.20 14.81 -9.90
N ALA A 72 8.22 15.02 -10.73
CA ALA A 72 8.72 14.00 -11.65
C ALA A 72 9.24 12.75 -10.93
N GLU A 73 9.85 12.91 -9.75
CA GLU A 73 10.33 11.79 -8.93
C GLU A 73 9.17 10.94 -8.42
N ALA A 74 8.12 11.55 -7.87
CA ALA A 74 6.94 10.84 -7.40
C ALA A 74 6.25 10.12 -8.56
N ALA A 75 6.06 10.80 -9.70
CA ALA A 75 5.41 10.19 -10.86
C ALA A 75 6.19 8.96 -11.36
N SER A 76 7.52 9.06 -11.44
CA SER A 76 8.38 7.93 -11.80
C SER A 76 8.34 6.79 -10.77
N ALA A 77 8.30 7.11 -9.48
CA ALA A 77 8.17 6.11 -8.42
C ALA A 77 6.80 5.41 -8.45
N LEU A 78 5.72 6.15 -8.72
CA LEU A 78 4.38 5.59 -8.84
C LEU A 78 4.22 4.68 -10.06
N ASP A 79 5.01 4.86 -11.12
CA ASP A 79 5.02 3.92 -12.25
C ASP A 79 5.39 2.50 -11.76
N GLN A 80 6.33 2.40 -10.83
CA GLN A 80 6.70 1.12 -10.21
C GLN A 80 5.55 0.53 -9.37
N VAL A 81 4.78 1.40 -8.71
CA VAL A 81 3.56 0.99 -7.98
C VAL A 81 2.53 0.38 -8.92
N VAL A 82 2.40 0.90 -10.15
CA VAL A 82 1.56 0.29 -11.20
C VAL A 82 2.16 -1.02 -11.69
N ALA A 83 3.47 -1.05 -11.95
CA ALA A 83 4.15 -2.20 -12.52
C ALA A 83 4.01 -3.47 -11.66
N VAL A 84 4.09 -3.35 -10.33
CA VAL A 84 3.92 -4.51 -9.42
C VAL A 84 2.50 -5.09 -9.45
N ARG A 85 1.49 -4.30 -9.85
CA ARG A 85 0.09 -4.78 -10.01
C ARG A 85 -0.09 -5.71 -11.19
N ARG A 86 0.91 -5.84 -12.07
CA ARG A 86 0.87 -6.86 -13.13
C ARG A 86 0.84 -8.27 -12.55
N TRP A 87 1.48 -8.51 -11.40
CA TRP A 87 1.35 -9.80 -10.69
C TRP A 87 -0.12 -10.08 -10.35
N ASP A 88 -0.89 -9.04 -10.02
CA ASP A 88 -2.29 -9.18 -9.70
C ASP A 88 -3.16 -9.56 -10.92
N ILE A 89 -2.64 -9.64 -12.16
CA ILE A 89 -3.40 -10.04 -13.34
C ILE A 89 -3.37 -11.56 -13.55
N TYR A 90 -2.27 -12.20 -13.15
CA TYR A 90 -2.00 -13.61 -13.43
C TYR A 90 -2.21 -14.47 -12.18
N LYS A 91 -2.26 -15.80 -12.37
CA LYS A 91 -2.47 -16.78 -11.29
C LYS A 91 -1.18 -17.45 -10.82
N ASP A 92 -0.06 -17.10 -11.44
CA ASP A 92 1.25 -17.63 -11.12
C ASP A 92 1.68 -17.26 -9.69
N PRO A 93 2.39 -18.15 -9.00
CA PRO A 93 3.01 -17.81 -7.71
C PRO A 93 4.03 -16.68 -7.90
N PHE A 94 4.41 -16.05 -6.79
CA PHE A 94 5.63 -15.25 -6.78
C PHE A 94 6.84 -16.09 -7.20
N GLU A 95 7.72 -15.49 -8.00
CA GLU A 95 8.92 -16.16 -8.55
C GLU A 95 9.87 -16.61 -7.44
N ASP A 96 10.08 -15.75 -6.44
CA ASP A 96 10.92 -16.02 -5.27
C ASP A 96 10.55 -15.11 -4.08
N ALA A 97 11.31 -15.25 -3.00
CA ALA A 97 11.15 -14.43 -1.79
C ALA A 97 11.43 -12.93 -2.03
N GLN A 98 12.32 -12.59 -2.97
CA GLN A 98 12.63 -11.20 -3.28
C GLN A 98 11.49 -10.54 -4.04
N HIS A 99 10.89 -11.22 -5.01
CA HIS A 99 9.69 -10.76 -5.70
C HIS A 99 8.53 -10.52 -4.72
N PHE A 100 8.33 -11.42 -3.75
CA PHE A 100 7.33 -11.23 -2.70
C PHE A 100 7.58 -9.96 -1.86
N VAL A 101 8.83 -9.71 -1.46
CA VAL A 101 9.19 -8.49 -0.72
C VAL A 101 9.02 -7.23 -1.57
N ASP A 102 9.43 -7.29 -2.84
CA ASP A 102 9.35 -6.19 -3.79
C ASP A 102 7.91 -5.78 -4.08
N TYR A 103 6.98 -6.73 -4.14
CA TYR A 103 5.55 -6.44 -4.31
C TYR A 103 5.02 -5.48 -3.24
N PHE A 104 5.44 -5.64 -1.98
CA PHE A 104 5.06 -4.73 -0.89
C PHE A 104 5.89 -3.43 -0.88
N ARG A 105 7.21 -3.54 -1.10
CA ARG A 105 8.13 -2.41 -1.05
C ARG A 105 7.92 -1.42 -2.20
N LYS A 106 7.86 -1.91 -3.44
CA LYS A 106 7.66 -1.10 -4.64
C LYS A 106 6.19 -0.76 -4.88
N GLY A 107 5.27 -1.43 -4.19
CA GLY A 107 3.83 -1.14 -4.19
C GLY A 107 3.42 -0.16 -3.09
N GLY A 108 2.66 -0.67 -2.11
CA GLY A 108 2.04 0.16 -1.08
C GLY A 108 3.03 0.94 -0.19
N ALA A 109 4.25 0.43 0.00
CA ALA A 109 5.26 1.15 0.77
C ALA A 109 5.83 2.36 0.02
N GLU A 110 6.13 2.22 -1.28
CA GLU A 110 6.58 3.33 -2.12
C GLU A 110 5.52 4.43 -2.20
N LEU A 111 4.24 4.07 -2.36
CA LEU A 111 3.13 5.03 -2.28
C LEU A 111 3.12 5.81 -0.96
N MET A 112 3.32 5.13 0.17
CA MET A 112 3.36 5.77 1.49
C MET A 112 4.59 6.68 1.63
N TRP A 113 5.74 6.27 1.10
CA TRP A 113 6.93 7.11 1.10
C TRP A 113 6.71 8.38 0.27
N GLN A 114 6.19 8.26 -0.96
CA GLN A 114 5.94 9.43 -1.80
C GLN A 114 4.93 10.37 -1.15
N ALA A 115 3.90 9.85 -0.50
CA ALA A 115 2.99 10.66 0.32
C ALA A 115 3.71 11.39 1.46
N ALA A 116 4.64 10.73 2.17
CA ALA A 116 5.40 11.36 3.24
C ALA A 116 6.37 12.43 2.70
N ARG A 117 7.09 12.13 1.62
CA ARG A 117 8.06 13.02 0.96
C ARG A 117 7.40 14.29 0.45
N LEU A 118 6.27 14.17 -0.26
CA LEU A 118 5.48 15.31 -0.75
C LEU A 118 4.88 16.16 0.39
N LEU A 119 4.78 15.59 1.61
CA LEU A 119 4.38 16.31 2.83
C LEU A 119 5.59 16.83 3.65
N GLY A 120 6.79 16.77 3.09
CA GLY A 120 8.02 17.34 3.65
C GLY A 120 8.90 16.38 4.44
N ALA A 121 8.69 15.06 4.36
CA ALA A 121 9.60 14.11 4.99
C ALA A 121 11.02 14.21 4.39
N PRO A 122 12.08 14.26 5.21
CA PRO A 122 13.46 14.29 4.70
C PRO A 122 13.89 12.92 4.17
N ASP A 123 14.83 12.89 3.23
CA ASP A 123 15.26 11.67 2.51
C ASP A 123 15.81 10.57 3.41
N ASP A 124 16.42 10.92 4.55
CA ASP A 124 16.90 9.95 5.55
C ASP A 124 15.76 9.13 6.19
N MET A 125 14.51 9.57 6.02
CA MET A 125 13.32 8.86 6.46
C MET A 125 12.79 7.86 5.41
N ARG A 126 13.36 7.78 4.21
CA ARG A 126 12.91 6.87 3.14
C ARG A 126 12.83 5.43 3.62
N LEU A 127 13.96 4.86 4.05
CA LEU A 127 14.01 3.45 4.45
C LEU A 127 13.11 3.14 5.66
N PRO A 128 13.10 3.95 6.74
CA PRO A 128 12.16 3.76 7.85
C PRO A 128 10.68 3.79 7.44
N VAL A 129 10.29 4.71 6.54
CA VAL A 129 8.90 4.79 6.05
C VAL A 129 8.57 3.62 5.12
N LEU A 130 9.49 3.19 4.26
CA LEU A 130 9.31 2.00 3.42
C LEU A 130 9.12 0.73 4.26
N ASN A 131 9.92 0.51 5.31
CA ASN A 131 9.75 -0.65 6.18
C ASN A 131 8.37 -0.64 6.86
N TYR A 132 7.95 0.52 7.38
CA TYR A 132 6.61 0.67 7.95
C TYR A 132 5.49 0.44 6.92
N GLY A 133 5.58 1.06 5.74
CA GLY A 133 4.60 0.93 4.67
C GLY A 133 4.50 -0.51 4.12
N ALA A 134 5.62 -1.23 4.06
CA ALA A 134 5.64 -2.63 3.67
C ALA A 134 4.90 -3.49 4.70
N ALA A 135 5.16 -3.29 6.00
CA ALA A 135 4.43 -3.98 7.06
C ALA A 135 2.92 -3.68 7.05
N VAL A 136 2.52 -2.44 6.75
CA VAL A 136 1.11 -2.08 6.55
C VAL A 136 0.51 -2.85 5.38
N SER A 137 1.23 -2.93 4.26
CA SER A 137 0.80 -3.65 3.07
C SER A 137 0.67 -5.15 3.33
N VAL A 138 1.65 -5.78 4.00
CA VAL A 138 1.60 -7.18 4.44
C VAL A 138 0.39 -7.44 5.32
N SER A 139 0.08 -6.57 6.28
CA SER A 139 -1.07 -6.75 7.16
C SER A 139 -2.41 -6.81 6.41
N ARG A 140 -2.54 -6.03 5.33
CA ARG A 140 -3.73 -6.00 4.47
C ARG A 140 -3.76 -7.21 3.54
N TYR A 141 -2.60 -7.57 3.00
CA TYR A 141 -2.44 -8.70 2.10
C TYR A 141 -2.77 -10.02 2.77
N LEU A 142 -2.25 -10.27 3.98
CA LEU A 142 -2.56 -11.47 4.76
C LEU A 142 -4.05 -11.56 5.13
N ALA A 143 -4.76 -10.44 5.20
CA ALA A 143 -6.21 -10.45 5.39
C ALA A 143 -7.00 -10.80 4.11
N ALA A 144 -6.36 -10.70 2.95
CA ALA A 144 -6.96 -11.00 1.65
C ALA A 144 -6.57 -12.40 1.12
N VAL A 145 -5.61 -13.10 1.72
CA VAL A 145 -5.07 -14.39 1.24
C VAL A 145 -6.18 -15.40 0.94
N SER A 146 -7.12 -15.62 1.87
CA SER A 146 -8.22 -16.57 1.66
C SER A 146 -9.03 -16.26 0.39
N ALA A 147 -9.39 -14.99 0.17
CA ALA A 147 -10.09 -14.57 -1.06
C ALA A 147 -9.22 -14.71 -2.32
N LEU A 148 -7.91 -14.48 -2.21
CA LEU A 148 -6.98 -14.69 -3.32
C LEU A 148 -6.89 -16.18 -3.69
N GLU A 149 -6.79 -17.06 -2.71
CA GLU A 149 -6.80 -18.53 -2.89
C GLU A 149 -8.12 -19.01 -3.50
N GLU A 150 -9.27 -18.50 -3.03
CA GLU A 150 -10.60 -18.78 -3.60
C GLU A 150 -10.71 -18.38 -5.09
N SER A 151 -9.98 -17.33 -5.50
CA SER A 151 -9.88 -16.92 -6.92
C SER A 151 -8.90 -17.77 -7.75
N GLY A 152 -8.28 -18.78 -7.14
CA GLY A 152 -7.34 -19.70 -7.77
C GLY A 152 -5.91 -19.17 -7.85
N ARG A 153 -5.50 -18.25 -6.97
CA ARG A 153 -4.12 -17.72 -6.89
C ARG A 153 -3.29 -18.46 -5.86
N VAL A 154 -1.97 -18.29 -5.96
CA VAL A 154 -0.97 -18.79 -5.00
C VAL A 154 -0.27 -17.60 -4.33
N PRO A 155 -0.89 -16.95 -3.33
CA PRO A 155 -0.44 -15.66 -2.80
C PRO A 155 0.77 -15.75 -1.85
N LEU A 156 1.18 -16.94 -1.41
CA LEU A 156 2.22 -17.09 -0.39
C LEU A 156 3.39 -17.94 -0.91
N ILE A 157 4.62 -17.44 -0.71
CA ILE A 157 5.85 -18.23 -0.89
C ILE A 157 5.97 -19.33 0.18
N ASN A 158 5.61 -19.00 1.42
CA ASN A 158 5.59 -19.93 2.54
C ASN A 158 4.30 -19.79 3.33
N GLY A 159 3.29 -20.59 2.95
CA GLY A 159 1.98 -20.65 3.61
C GLY A 159 1.93 -21.53 4.86
N THR A 160 3.07 -22.08 5.32
CA THR A 160 3.09 -22.87 6.55
C THR A 160 2.76 -22.00 7.77
N ARG A 161 2.29 -22.64 8.84
CA ARG A 161 2.05 -21.97 10.12
C ARG A 161 3.26 -21.18 10.59
N GLU A 162 4.45 -21.76 10.54
CA GLU A 162 5.69 -21.13 10.95
C GLU A 162 6.08 -19.95 10.05
N GLY A 163 5.91 -20.12 8.72
CA GLY A 163 6.12 -19.05 7.75
C GLY A 163 5.25 -17.82 8.00
N LEU A 164 3.95 -18.04 8.22
CA LEU A 164 2.99 -16.98 8.55
C LEU A 164 3.33 -16.27 9.86
N VAL A 165 3.66 -17.02 10.91
CA VAL A 165 4.05 -16.45 12.21
C VAL A 165 5.31 -15.60 12.07
N THR A 166 6.32 -16.11 11.37
CA THR A 166 7.60 -15.40 11.15
C THR A 166 7.38 -14.10 10.38
N LEU A 167 6.66 -14.15 9.26
CA LEU A 167 6.33 -12.96 8.46
C LEU A 167 5.54 -11.93 9.28
N ALA A 168 4.55 -12.39 10.05
CA ALA A 168 3.71 -11.53 10.86
C ALA A 168 4.50 -10.86 12.00
N LEU A 169 5.36 -11.58 12.71
CA LEU A 169 6.19 -11.01 13.78
C LEU A 169 7.21 -10.00 13.26
N ASN A 170 7.91 -10.31 12.16
CA ASN A 170 8.87 -9.39 11.54
C ASN A 170 8.17 -8.10 11.09
N SER A 171 7.02 -8.24 10.41
CA SER A 171 6.23 -7.09 9.99
C SER A 171 5.64 -6.32 11.18
N ALA A 172 5.27 -6.99 12.28
CA ALA A 172 4.72 -6.33 13.47
C ALA A 172 5.76 -5.45 14.18
N ALA A 173 7.05 -5.82 14.10
CA ALA A 173 8.15 -4.99 14.59
C ALA A 173 8.23 -3.68 13.81
N ASP A 174 8.23 -3.76 12.48
CA ASP A 174 8.24 -2.59 11.59
C ASP A 174 6.99 -1.72 11.75
N ALA A 175 5.79 -2.33 11.80
CA ALA A 175 4.54 -1.63 12.08
C ALA A 175 4.53 -0.95 13.47
N GLY A 176 5.34 -1.44 14.41
CA GLY A 176 5.55 -0.84 15.74
C GLY A 176 6.38 0.44 15.73
N SER A 177 7.08 0.74 14.63
CA SER A 177 7.96 1.92 14.52
C SER A 177 7.22 3.25 14.38
N ALA A 178 5.89 3.24 14.14
CA ALA A 178 5.09 4.43 13.86
C ALA A 178 5.31 5.60 14.83
N ARG A 179 5.42 5.31 16.14
CA ARG A 179 5.68 6.34 17.16
C ARG A 179 7.05 7.00 16.98
N ASN A 180 8.07 6.21 16.66
CA ASN A 180 9.43 6.72 16.44
C ASN A 180 9.51 7.49 15.11
N LEU A 181 8.82 7.04 14.07
CA LEU A 181 8.72 7.76 12.80
C LEU A 181 8.13 9.16 13.01
N ARG A 182 7.01 9.28 13.72
CA ARG A 182 6.40 10.59 14.01
C ARG A 182 7.29 11.54 14.80
N LYS A 183 8.20 11.03 15.64
CA LYS A 183 9.16 11.89 16.34
C LYS A 183 10.19 12.52 15.41
N ARG A 184 10.48 11.88 14.29
CA ARG A 184 11.49 12.30 13.31
C ARG A 184 10.90 13.00 12.08
N LEU A 185 9.62 12.75 11.79
CA LEU A 185 8.92 13.37 10.68
C LEU A 185 8.33 14.73 11.07
N PRO A 186 8.27 15.69 10.12
CA PRO A 186 7.46 16.89 10.27
C PRO A 186 6.00 16.54 10.54
N LYS A 187 5.29 17.40 11.29
CA LYS A 187 3.89 17.16 11.71
C LYS A 187 2.97 16.84 10.54
N LEU A 188 3.13 17.52 9.40
CA LEU A 188 2.27 17.29 8.23
C LEU A 188 2.50 15.90 7.62
N ALA A 189 3.75 15.45 7.53
CA ALA A 189 4.13 14.13 7.02
C ALA A 189 3.65 12.96 7.91
N HIS A 190 3.23 13.21 9.16
CA HIS A 190 2.60 12.17 9.99
C HIS A 190 1.33 11.62 9.34
N ALA A 191 0.64 12.45 8.56
CA ALA A 191 -0.60 12.07 7.90
C ALA A 191 -0.41 10.92 6.90
N ALA A 192 0.76 10.80 6.25
CA ALA A 192 1.06 9.69 5.34
C ALA A 192 1.04 8.33 6.05
N LEU A 193 1.31 8.30 7.36
CA LEU A 193 1.33 7.07 8.15
C LEU A 193 -0.08 6.63 8.58
N LEU A 194 -1.11 7.48 8.42
CA LEU A 194 -2.47 7.28 8.96
C LEU A 194 -3.08 5.94 8.60
N GLU A 195 -2.83 5.47 7.39
CA GLU A 195 -3.41 4.23 6.87
C GLU A 195 -2.87 2.96 7.56
N GLY A 196 -1.78 3.05 8.32
CA GLY A 196 -1.15 1.92 9.01
C GLY A 196 -1.56 1.70 10.48
N TRP A 197 -2.55 2.44 10.98
CA TRP A 197 -2.96 2.42 12.39
C TRP A 197 -3.46 1.06 12.92
N THR A 198 -3.98 0.19 12.04
CA THR A 198 -4.40 -1.19 12.37
C THR A 198 -3.33 -2.25 12.11
N ALA A 199 -2.21 -1.91 11.45
CA ALA A 199 -1.27 -2.91 10.96
C ALA A 199 -0.68 -3.78 12.08
N LYS A 200 -0.08 -3.15 13.12
CA LYS A 200 0.51 -3.89 14.25
C LYS A 200 -0.48 -4.85 14.93
N PRO A 201 -1.67 -4.44 15.39
CA PRO A 201 -2.57 -5.37 16.07
C PRO A 201 -3.08 -6.49 15.15
N VAL A 202 -3.27 -6.24 13.86
CA VAL A 202 -3.63 -7.28 12.88
C VAL A 202 -2.49 -8.29 12.73
N LEU A 203 -1.25 -7.82 12.58
CA LEU A 203 -0.08 -8.70 12.48
C LEU A 203 0.14 -9.52 13.77
N MET A 204 -0.05 -8.91 14.94
CA MET A 204 0.00 -9.65 16.22
C MET A 204 -1.11 -10.71 16.33
N GLN A 205 -2.31 -10.43 15.82
CA GLN A 205 -3.41 -11.40 15.74
C GLN A 205 -3.01 -12.58 14.85
N ILE A 206 -2.45 -12.33 13.67
CA ILE A 206 -1.99 -13.38 12.75
C ILE A 206 -0.86 -14.20 13.40
N ALA A 207 0.10 -13.56 14.06
CA ALA A 207 1.18 -14.27 14.74
C ALA A 207 0.68 -15.19 15.87
N SER A 208 -0.42 -14.83 16.53
CA SER A 208 -1.02 -15.63 17.61
C SER A 208 -1.95 -16.73 17.08
N GLU A 209 -2.70 -16.43 16.02
CA GLU A 209 -3.74 -17.26 15.42
C GLU A 209 -3.56 -17.31 13.89
N PRO A 210 -2.50 -17.95 13.38
CA PRO A 210 -2.16 -17.94 11.94
C PRO A 210 -3.23 -18.59 11.05
N GLN A 211 -4.03 -19.52 11.60
CA GLN A 211 -5.14 -20.16 10.89
C GLN A 211 -6.19 -19.16 10.37
N ARG A 212 -6.31 -17.98 10.99
CA ARG A 212 -7.26 -16.94 10.57
C ARG A 212 -7.02 -16.44 9.15
N VAL A 213 -5.79 -16.56 8.65
CA VAL A 213 -5.40 -16.21 7.27
C VAL A 213 -6.14 -17.09 6.28
N ALA A 214 -6.12 -18.41 6.49
CA ALA A 214 -6.84 -19.38 5.67
C ALA A 214 -8.37 -19.29 5.88
N ASP A 215 -8.80 -19.03 7.12
CA ASP A 215 -10.23 -18.91 7.45
C ASP A 215 -10.88 -17.60 6.95
N GLY A 216 -10.09 -16.65 6.43
CA GLY A 216 -10.60 -15.33 6.01
C GLY A 216 -11.12 -14.47 7.17
N THR A 217 -10.67 -14.72 8.41
CA THR A 217 -11.17 -14.05 9.63
C THR A 217 -10.19 -13.04 10.22
N VAL A 218 -9.11 -12.70 9.51
CA VAL A 218 -8.15 -11.66 9.90
C VAL A 218 -8.83 -10.30 9.95
N GLY A 219 -8.60 -9.55 11.03
CA GLY A 219 -9.11 -8.19 11.17
C GLY A 219 -9.57 -7.84 12.57
N ILE A 220 -9.90 -6.56 12.76
CA ILE A 220 -10.45 -6.02 13.99
C ILE A 220 -11.87 -5.48 13.77
N SER A 221 -12.72 -5.57 14.80
CA SER A 221 -14.10 -5.06 14.71
C SER A 221 -14.12 -3.55 14.43
N GLN A 222 -15.11 -3.09 13.64
CA GLN A 222 -15.26 -1.69 13.24
C GLN A 222 -15.28 -0.72 14.43
N PHE A 223 -15.86 -1.12 15.56
CA PHE A 223 -15.87 -0.33 16.80
C PHE A 223 -14.47 -0.14 17.38
N ARG A 224 -13.71 -1.23 17.59
CA ARG A 224 -12.30 -1.18 18.07
C ARG A 224 -11.40 -0.43 17.11
N SER A 225 -11.71 -0.58 15.81
CA SER A 225 -11.15 0.21 14.75
C SER A 225 -11.34 1.70 15.06
N LYS A 226 -12.57 2.24 15.03
CA LYS A 226 -12.81 3.68 15.20
C LYS A 226 -12.17 4.28 16.46
N ILE A 227 -12.26 3.60 17.61
CA ILE A 227 -11.65 4.05 18.87
C ILE A 227 -10.13 4.19 18.74
N ARG A 228 -9.48 3.22 18.09
CA ARG A 228 -8.03 3.25 17.95
C ARG A 228 -7.59 4.34 16.98
N LEU A 229 -8.31 4.57 15.88
CA LEU A 229 -8.01 5.69 14.98
C LEU A 229 -8.09 7.04 15.72
N LEU A 230 -9.13 7.25 16.54
CA LEU A 230 -9.27 8.46 17.36
C LEU A 230 -8.12 8.69 18.35
N ARG A 231 -7.50 7.63 18.86
CA ARG A 231 -6.30 7.71 19.72
C ARG A 231 -5.01 7.86 18.93
N TRP A 232 -5.07 7.67 17.62
CA TRP A 232 -3.91 7.55 16.73
C TRP A 232 -3.68 8.83 15.94
N SER A 233 -4.75 9.49 15.48
CA SER A 233 -4.77 10.85 14.92
C SER A 233 -4.49 11.89 15.99
#